data_AF-A0A960TKC8-F1
#
_entry.id   AF-A0A960TKC8-F1
#
_cell.length_a   1.000
_cell.length_b   1.000
_cell.length_c   1.000
_cell.angle_alpha   90.00
_cell.angle_beta   90.00
_cell.angle_gamma   90.00
#
_symmetry.space_group_name_H-M   'P 1'
#
loop_
_entity.id
_entity.type
_entity.pdbx_description
1 polymer ?
#
loop_
_entity_poly.entity_id
_entity_poly.type
_entity_poly.pdbx_seq_one_letter_code
_entity_poly.pdbx_strand_id
1 'polypeptide(L)'
;MEKAGYTVSRGYYGEREVDLVIKNGEHILLEITSRAVKKDVLNLNKSAEEYFEKVGVEPRLMIASVYVSPSVMQEIVNSPRPIEIFTDEED
;
A
#
# COMPACT_ATOMS: atom_id res chain seq x y z
N MET A 1 -9.79 8.79 11.05
CA MET A 1 -10.82 8.27 11.96
C MET A 1 -10.21 7.14 12.78
N GLU A 2 -10.31 7.22 14.10
CA GLU A 2 -9.91 6.14 14.99
C GLU A 2 -11.03 5.07 15.03
N LYS A 3 -10.68 3.81 14.76
CA LYS A 3 -11.57 2.65 14.88
C LYS A 3 -10.79 1.52 15.50
N ALA A 4 -11.34 0.82 16.50
CA ALA A 4 -10.78 -0.42 17.07
C ALA A 4 -9.24 -0.41 17.29
N GLY A 5 -8.70 0.70 17.79
CA GLY A 5 -7.26 0.85 18.10
C GLY A 5 -6.35 1.11 16.90
N TYR A 6 -6.89 1.48 15.73
CA TYR A 6 -6.12 1.96 14.58
C TYR A 6 -6.68 3.29 14.08
N THR A 7 -5.80 4.09 13.47
CA THR A 7 -6.18 5.33 12.77
C THR A 7 -6.11 5.09 11.27
N VAL A 8 -7.17 5.47 10.57
CA VAL A 8 -7.17 5.56 9.11
C VAL A 8 -7.23 7.01 8.67
N SER A 9 -6.39 7.38 7.73
CA SER A 9 -6.33 8.71 7.13
C SER A 9 -5.91 8.63 5.68
N ARG A 10 -6.18 9.70 4.93
CA ARG A 10 -5.61 9.91 3.61
C ARG A 10 -4.34 10.75 3.74
N GLY A 11 -3.29 10.37 3.04
CA GLY A 11 -2.05 11.12 2.90
C GLY A 11 -1.83 11.56 1.46
N TYR A 12 -0.92 12.51 1.23
CA TYR A 12 -0.50 12.90 -0.11
C TYR A 12 1.01 12.71 -0.27
N TYR A 13 1.38 11.63 -0.97
CA TYR A 13 2.75 11.16 -1.17
C TYR A 13 2.86 10.51 -2.56
N GLY A 14 4.02 10.58 -3.19
CA GLY A 14 4.23 10.15 -4.58
C GLY A 14 3.38 10.92 -5.59
N GLU A 15 3.11 12.21 -5.34
CA GLU A 15 2.21 13.06 -6.14
C GLU A 15 0.75 12.55 -6.25
N ARG A 16 0.27 11.81 -5.24
CA ARG A 16 -1.08 11.24 -5.22
C ARG A 16 -1.65 11.11 -3.82
N GLU A 17 -2.96 10.90 -3.74
CA GLU A 17 -3.61 10.43 -2.51
C GLU A 17 -3.28 8.95 -2.26
N VAL A 18 -2.99 8.61 -1.01
CA VAL A 18 -2.77 7.25 -0.52
C VAL A 18 -3.54 7.00 0.78
N ASP A 19 -4.04 5.78 0.96
CA ASP A 19 -4.63 5.37 2.22
C ASP A 19 -3.53 4.98 3.21
N LEU A 20 -3.60 5.55 4.41
CA LEU A 20 -2.66 5.33 5.50
C LEU A 20 -3.39 4.72 6.70
N VAL A 21 -2.89 3.59 7.17
CA VAL A 21 -3.34 2.95 8.41
C VAL A 21 -2.20 2.98 9.41
N ILE A 22 -2.47 3.49 10.62
CA ILE A 22 -1.52 3.49 11.73
C ILE A 22 -2.09 2.69 12.89
N LYS A 23 -1.33 1.70 13.36
CA LYS A 23 -1.69 0.89 14.53
C LYS A 23 -0.42 0.55 15.32
N ASN A 24 -0.40 0.85 16.62
CA ASN A 24 0.72 0.54 17.50
C ASN A 24 2.11 1.02 16.99
N GLY A 25 2.15 2.19 16.32
CA GLY A 25 3.37 2.74 15.74
C GLY A 25 3.78 2.13 14.39
N GLU A 26 3.05 1.13 13.89
CA GLU A 26 3.23 0.60 12.55
C GLU A 26 2.41 1.42 11.55
N HIS A 27 3.06 1.84 10.47
CA HIS A 27 2.47 2.67 9.43
C HIS A 27 2.35 1.83 8.16
N ILE A 28 1.15 1.74 7.60
CA ILE A 28 0.85 0.92 6.42
C ILE A 28 0.31 1.85 5.34
N LEU A 29 0.98 1.88 4.19
CA LEU A 29 0.43 2.44 2.97
C LEU A 29 -0.34 1.35 2.23
N LEU A 30 -1.62 1.60 2.02
CA LEU A 30 -2.56 0.65 1.45
C LEU A 30 -3.04 1.14 0.09
N GLU A 31 -2.96 0.27 -0.92
CA GLU A 31 -3.65 0.43 -2.19
C GLU A 31 -4.89 -0.48 -2.19
N ILE A 32 -6.08 0.08 -2.38
CA ILE A 32 -7.31 -0.69 -2.57
C ILE A 32 -7.75 -0.53 -4.02
N THR A 33 -7.81 -1.63 -4.76
CA THR A 33 -8.20 -1.61 -6.17
C THR A 33 -8.98 -2.88 -6.53
N SER A 34 -9.88 -2.82 -7.51
CA SER A 34 -10.55 -4.03 -8.00
C SER A 34 -9.63 -4.90 -8.86
N ARG A 35 -8.58 -4.31 -9.41
CA ARG A 35 -7.61 -4.97 -10.28
C ARG A 35 -6.27 -4.29 -10.15
N ALA A 36 -5.29 -5.01 -9.60
CA ALA A 36 -3.93 -4.51 -9.51
C ALA A 36 -3.31 -4.41 -10.91
N VAL A 37 -2.65 -3.29 -11.18
CA VAL A 37 -1.82 -3.05 -12.37
C VAL A 37 -0.39 -2.68 -11.96
N LYS A 38 0.58 -2.84 -12.87
CA LYS A 38 1.99 -2.52 -12.61
C LYS A 38 2.22 -1.09 -12.12
N LYS A 39 1.39 -0.15 -12.60
CA LYS A 39 1.44 1.26 -12.18
C LYS A 39 1.16 1.41 -10.68
N ASP A 40 0.31 0.58 -10.10
CA ASP A 40 -0.02 0.63 -8.67
C ASP A 40 1.22 0.29 -7.84
N VAL A 41 1.95 -0.75 -8.21
CA VAL A 41 3.23 -1.15 -7.58
C VAL A 41 4.26 -0.02 -7.64
N LEU A 42 4.42 0.60 -8.80
CA LEU A 42 5.37 1.71 -8.99
C LEU A 42 4.97 2.94 -8.16
N ASN A 43 3.69 3.30 -8.17
CA ASN A 43 3.18 4.45 -7.43
C ASN A 43 3.25 4.23 -5.92
N LEU A 44 2.95 3.01 -5.44
CA LEU A 44 3.02 2.66 -4.03
C LEU A 44 4.46 2.77 -3.52
N ASN A 45 5.45 2.30 -4.28
CA ASN A 45 6.87 2.47 -3.94
C ASN A 45 7.30 3.95 -3.90
N LYS A 46 6.88 4.77 -4.87
CA LYS A 46 7.15 6.22 -4.85
C LYS A 46 6.53 6.91 -3.64
N SER A 47 5.31 6.50 -3.29
CA SER A 47 4.61 7.03 -2.11
C SER A 47 5.33 6.63 -0.83
N ALA A 48 5.85 5.40 -0.75
CA ALA A 48 6.64 4.91 0.37
C ALA A 48 7.94 5.71 0.57
N GLU A 49 8.64 6.00 -0.52
CA GLU A 49 9.87 6.80 -0.48
C GLU A 49 9.59 8.21 0.07
N GLU A 50 8.64 8.93 -0.53
CA GLU A 50 8.31 10.29 -0.09
C GLU A 50 7.72 10.30 1.34
N TYR A 51 6.99 9.24 1.72
CA TYR A 51 6.50 9.06 3.08
C TYR A 51 7.66 8.97 4.07
N PHE A 52 8.64 8.11 3.79
CA PHE A 52 9.82 7.94 4.63
C PHE A 52 10.62 9.25 4.73
N GLU A 53 10.85 9.94 3.62
CA GLU A 53 11.56 11.23 3.60
C GLU A 53 10.90 12.30 4.47
N LYS A 54 9.55 12.37 4.47
CA LYS A 54 8.79 13.39 5.20
C LYS A 54 8.52 13.03 6.67
N VAL A 55 8.26 11.76 6.94
CA VAL A 55 7.76 11.30 8.24
C VAL A 55 8.87 10.64 9.07
N GLY A 56 9.92 10.12 8.42
CA GLY A 56 11.01 9.39 9.06
C GLY A 56 10.64 7.99 9.54
N VAL A 57 9.48 7.48 9.12
CA VAL A 57 8.99 6.13 9.44
C VAL A 57 8.89 5.33 8.16
N GLU A 58 9.53 4.16 8.16
CA GLU A 58 9.50 3.21 7.04
C GLU A 58 8.13 2.50 7.00
N PRO A 59 7.30 2.73 5.96
CA PRO A 59 5.97 2.14 5.92
C PRO A 59 5.99 0.70 5.40
N ARG A 60 5.10 -0.15 5.92
CA ARG A 60 4.73 -1.41 5.25
C ARG A 60 3.83 -1.11 4.07
N LEU A 61 3.96 -1.89 3.01
CA LEU A 61 3.20 -1.73 1.78
C LEU A 61 2.22 -2.88 1.62
N MET A 62 0.97 -2.54 1.31
CA MET A 62 -0.09 -3.52 1.10
C MET A 62 -0.93 -3.17 -0.13
N ILE A 63 -1.31 -4.18 -0.90
CA ILE A 63 -2.30 -4.08 -1.97
C ILE A 63 -3.47 -5.00 -1.62
N ALA A 64 -4.65 -4.41 -1.43
CA ALA A 64 -5.91 -5.13 -1.36
C ALA A 64 -6.56 -5.14 -2.74
N SER A 65 -6.68 -6.32 -3.36
CA SER A 65 -7.24 -6.43 -4.71
C SER A 65 -8.03 -7.72 -4.93
N VAL A 66 -9.13 -7.63 -5.68
CA VAL A 66 -9.91 -8.80 -6.10
C VAL A 66 -9.15 -9.63 -7.12
N TYR A 67 -8.36 -8.98 -7.98
CA TYR A 67 -7.61 -9.68 -9.03
C TYR A 67 -6.19 -9.15 -9.17
N VAL A 68 -5.23 -10.07 -9.27
CA VAL A 68 -3.83 -9.78 -9.56
C VAL A 68 -3.38 -10.72 -10.68
N SER A 69 -2.96 -10.17 -11.81
CA SER A 69 -2.47 -11.00 -12.91
C SER A 69 -1.05 -11.52 -12.61
N PRO A 70 -0.60 -12.64 -13.22
CA PRO A 70 0.75 -13.17 -12.99
C PRO A 70 1.86 -12.17 -13.30
N SER A 71 1.68 -11.31 -14.31
CA SER A 71 2.67 -10.29 -14.67
C SER A 71 2.77 -9.15 -13.66
N VAL A 72 1.67 -8.84 -12.95
CA VAL A 72 1.66 -7.88 -11.84
C VAL A 72 2.20 -8.54 -10.57
N MET A 73 1.88 -9.82 -10.32
CA MET A 73 2.49 -10.58 -9.23
C MET A 73 4.02 -10.63 -9.34
N GLN A 74 4.55 -10.82 -10.54
CA GLN A 74 6.00 -10.74 -10.78
C GLN A 74 6.57 -9.35 -10.45
N GLU A 75 5.84 -8.28 -10.79
CA GLU A 75 6.22 -6.91 -10.44
C GLU A 75 6.27 -6.72 -8.91
N ILE A 76 5.28 -7.27 -8.20
CA ILE A 76 5.20 -7.24 -6.74
C ILE A 76 6.37 -7.99 -6.10
N VAL A 77 6.68 -9.20 -6.59
CA VAL A 77 7.81 -10.01 -6.09
C VAL A 77 9.15 -9.31 -6.32
N ASN A 78 9.31 -8.62 -7.45
CA ASN A 78 10.53 -7.91 -7.80
C ASN A 78 10.58 -6.47 -7.27
N SER A 79 9.59 -6.04 -6.49
CA SER A 79 9.52 -4.71 -5.91
C SER A 79 10.71 -4.46 -4.99
N PRO A 80 11.29 -3.24 -4.98
CA PRO A 80 12.42 -2.92 -4.11
C PRO A 80 12.05 -2.97 -2.61
N ARG A 81 10.76 -2.82 -2.30
CA ARG A 81 10.18 -2.96 -0.96
C ARG A 81 9.19 -4.14 -0.97
N PRO A 82 9.16 -4.99 0.06
CA PRO A 82 8.14 -6.03 0.18
C PRO A 82 6.73 -5.43 0.14
N ILE A 83 5.86 -6.01 -0.66
CA ILE A 83 4.44 -5.62 -0.75
C ILE A 83 3.59 -6.84 -0.42
N GLU A 84 2.77 -6.73 0.61
CA GLU A 84 1.79 -7.74 0.98
C GLU A 84 0.55 -7.62 0.09
N ILE A 85 -0.01 -8.76 -0.29
CA ILE A 85 -1.24 -8.82 -1.07
C ILE A 85 -2.34 -9.40 -0.20
N PHE A 86 -3.48 -8.72 -0.18
CA PHE A 86 -4.71 -9.25 0.38
C PHE A 86 -5.74 -9.40 -0.76
N THR A 87 -6.25 -10.60 -0.94
CA THR A 87 -7.32 -10.89 -1.91
C THR A 87 -8.51 -11.45 -1.14
N ASP A 88 -9.70 -10.95 -1.46
CA ASP A 88 -10.93 -11.56 -0.96
C ASP A 88 -11.37 -12.61 -1.98
N GLU A 89 -11.47 -13.86 -1.53
CA GLU A 89 -12.10 -14.93 -2.30
C GLU A 89 -13.56 -14.98 -1.80
N GLU A 90 -14.53 -14.59 -2.65
CA GLU A 90 -15.94 -14.87 -2.35
C GLU A 90 -16.10 -16.40 -2.34
N ASP A 91 -16.33 -16.98 -1.15
CA ASP A 91 -16.77 -18.38 -0.97
C ASP A 91 -18.17 -18.61 -1.58
#